data_AF-A0A7C1ZPS5-F1
#
_entry.id   AF-A0A7C1ZPS5-F1
#
_cell.length_a   1.000
_cell.length_b   1.000
_cell.length_c   1.000
_cell.angle_alpha   90.00
_cell.angle_beta   90.00
_cell.angle_gamma   90.00
#
_symmetry.space_group_name_H-M   'P 1'
#
loop_
_entity.id
_entity.type
_entity.pdbx_description
1 polymer ?
#
loop_
_entity_poly.entity_id
_entity_poly.type
_entity_poly.pdbx_seq_one_letter_code
_entity_poly.pdbx_strand_id
1 'polypeptide(L)'
;MRARNKKLHSSVISFVKEVKYWRDTGKANYLKIAKKHIKSIGKTIGLDDKFLQYSESLALYESILYPLPGYRSHYVHQLNVFLNGYLILNWLDDSQFTKIQKIIARMCNVEEDSIDVFKIWFITAIFHDTGYPLGKVGDWTQYFLGELFKRTFDNIASSIVEPLSISLFRGSFRESINLLIQHLFTWLRPSDSQQKIINHEIHELFFKTLSENLIPGLILIRAAETSGIDICTLSTAVSAIVLDDERMCEILKKEKIKKQMSYVDHPLAFLLIYCDNIQEYGRVKSILSNQIVERQGKLPEVDEFEVKEQKLSMEENVIHCRLSYKKQPDIWNTKVRPILSSIREYWKSPSDLTFGISYETNDGEFDNLIFLRGPTKSR
;
A
#
# COMPACT_ATOMS: atom_id res chain seq x y z
N MET A 1 -16.17 6.55 -18.88
CA MET A 1 -15.60 7.14 -17.65
C MET A 1 -15.32 8.61 -17.92
N ARG A 2 -15.80 9.55 -17.08
CA ARG A 2 -15.43 10.96 -17.23
C ARG A 2 -13.98 11.12 -16.78
N ALA A 3 -13.12 11.72 -17.60
CA ALA A 3 -11.74 11.99 -17.23
C ALA A 3 -11.67 13.30 -16.45
N ARG A 4 -11.50 13.22 -15.11
CA ARG A 4 -11.37 14.41 -14.24
C ARG A 4 -10.08 15.19 -14.53
N ASN A 5 -9.01 14.47 -14.86
CA ASN A 5 -7.76 15.03 -15.35
C ASN A 5 -7.46 14.42 -16.73
N LYS A 6 -7.74 15.17 -17.82
CA LYS A 6 -7.59 14.70 -19.20
C LYS A 6 -6.15 14.33 -19.56
N LYS A 7 -5.16 15.09 -19.06
CA LYS A 7 -3.74 14.83 -19.32
C LYS A 7 -3.32 13.53 -18.64
N LEU A 8 -3.62 13.39 -17.35
CA LEU A 8 -3.36 12.17 -16.59
C LEU A 8 -4.05 10.95 -17.22
N HIS A 9 -5.31 11.09 -17.61
CA HIS A 9 -6.05 10.04 -18.29
C HIS A 9 -5.37 9.59 -19.58
N SER A 10 -4.87 10.53 -20.37
CA SER A 10 -4.14 10.22 -21.61
C SER A 10 -2.85 9.43 -21.32
N SER A 11 -2.10 9.81 -20.27
CA SER A 11 -0.91 9.08 -19.82
C SER A 11 -1.25 7.64 -19.37
N VAL A 12 -2.32 7.46 -18.59
CA VAL A 12 -2.79 6.13 -18.15
C VAL A 12 -3.25 5.27 -19.34
N ILE A 13 -3.99 5.84 -20.30
CA ILE A 13 -4.42 5.12 -21.50
C ILE A 13 -3.21 4.73 -22.36
N SER A 14 -2.18 5.59 -22.44
CA SER A 14 -0.94 5.25 -23.13
C SER A 14 -0.25 4.04 -22.49
N PHE A 15 -0.20 3.97 -21.15
CA PHE A 15 0.32 2.80 -20.45
C PHE A 15 -0.46 1.53 -20.80
N VAL A 16 -1.79 1.55 -20.67
CA VAL A 16 -2.64 0.38 -20.96
C VAL A 16 -2.46 -0.12 -22.39
N LYS A 17 -2.39 0.79 -23.37
CA LYS A 17 -2.15 0.44 -24.78
C LYS A 17 -0.78 -0.23 -24.97
N GLU A 18 0.26 0.32 -24.36
CA GLU A 18 1.61 -0.23 -24.45
C GLU A 18 1.68 -1.62 -23.79
N VAL A 19 1.12 -1.80 -22.59
CA VAL A 19 1.06 -3.11 -21.92
C VAL A 19 0.30 -4.14 -22.74
N LYS A 20 -0.83 -3.77 -23.37
CA LYS A 20 -1.60 -4.67 -24.24
C LYS A 20 -0.78 -5.14 -25.44
N TYR A 21 0.05 -4.28 -26.01
CA TYR A 21 0.94 -4.62 -27.12
C TYR A 21 2.07 -5.56 -26.68
N TRP A 22 2.57 -5.41 -25.45
CA TRP A 22 3.73 -6.14 -24.93
C TRP A 22 3.39 -7.36 -24.08
N ARG A 23 2.11 -7.74 -23.98
CA ARG A 23 1.62 -8.85 -23.15
C ARG A 23 2.41 -10.15 -23.36
N ASP A 24 2.92 -10.37 -24.57
CA ASP A 24 3.60 -11.62 -24.96
C ASP A 24 5.13 -11.60 -24.77
N THR A 25 5.69 -10.51 -24.24
CA THR A 25 7.15 -10.29 -24.27
C THR A 25 7.87 -10.42 -22.92
N GLY A 26 7.16 -10.88 -21.89
CA GLY A 26 7.74 -11.27 -20.60
C GLY A 26 7.92 -10.14 -19.57
N LYS A 27 8.27 -10.54 -18.34
CA LYS A 27 8.30 -9.68 -17.14
C LYS A 27 9.27 -8.49 -17.22
N ALA A 28 10.44 -8.67 -17.83
CA ALA A 28 11.46 -7.62 -17.94
C ALA A 28 10.98 -6.39 -18.73
N ASN A 29 10.20 -6.63 -19.80
CA ASN A 29 9.60 -5.54 -20.57
C ASN A 29 8.52 -4.82 -19.78
N TYR A 30 7.73 -5.55 -18.98
CA TYR A 30 6.71 -4.93 -18.15
C TYR A 30 7.30 -3.95 -17.13
N LEU A 31 8.39 -4.33 -16.45
CA LEU A 31 9.09 -3.43 -15.53
C LEU A 31 9.62 -2.17 -16.25
N LYS A 32 10.22 -2.32 -17.44
CA LYS A 32 10.71 -1.19 -18.25
C LYS A 32 9.57 -0.24 -18.64
N ILE A 33 8.42 -0.78 -19.05
CA ILE A 33 7.22 -0.01 -19.38
C ILE A 33 6.69 0.70 -18.13
N ALA A 34 6.60 0.00 -16.99
CA ALA A 34 6.17 0.59 -15.73
C ALA A 34 7.05 1.78 -15.31
N LYS A 35 8.38 1.65 -15.38
CA LYS A 35 9.32 2.76 -15.06
C LYS A 35 9.08 3.98 -15.94
N LYS A 36 8.99 3.78 -17.25
CA LYS A 36 8.69 4.83 -18.23
C LYS A 36 7.39 5.56 -17.89
N HIS A 37 6.33 4.80 -17.56
CA HIS A 37 5.01 5.37 -17.32
C HIS A 37 4.86 6.00 -15.95
N ILE A 38 5.48 5.48 -14.89
CA ILE A 38 5.54 6.15 -13.57
C ILE A 38 6.18 7.54 -13.74
N LYS A 39 7.32 7.63 -14.43
CA LYS A 39 7.97 8.92 -14.69
C LYS A 39 7.07 9.85 -15.50
N SER A 40 6.48 9.34 -16.59
CA SER A 40 5.60 10.14 -17.47
C SER A 40 4.35 10.64 -16.74
N ILE A 41 3.71 9.78 -15.94
CA ILE A 41 2.54 10.13 -15.12
C ILE A 41 2.94 11.17 -14.08
N GLY A 42 4.04 10.95 -13.36
CA GLY A 42 4.57 11.86 -12.36
C GLY A 42 4.81 13.28 -12.90
N LYS A 43 5.43 13.39 -14.08
CA LYS A 43 5.59 14.68 -14.77
C LYS A 43 4.24 15.31 -15.15
N THR A 44 3.28 14.48 -15.58
CA THR A 44 1.94 14.95 -15.98
C THR A 44 1.18 15.61 -14.82
N ILE A 45 1.39 15.14 -13.58
CA ILE A 45 0.80 15.69 -12.34
C ILE A 45 1.72 16.72 -11.66
N GLY A 46 2.76 17.20 -12.36
CA GLY A 46 3.64 18.27 -11.87
C GLY A 46 4.55 17.86 -10.71
N LEU A 47 5.04 16.63 -10.69
CA LEU A 47 6.19 16.24 -9.87
C LEU A 47 7.49 16.58 -10.62
N ASP A 48 8.47 17.11 -9.90
CA ASP A 48 9.78 17.43 -10.46
C ASP A 48 10.64 16.17 -10.65
N ASP A 49 11.72 16.31 -11.42
CA ASP A 49 12.61 15.21 -11.75
C ASP A 49 13.40 14.68 -10.52
N LYS A 50 13.69 15.52 -9.52
CA LYS A 50 14.39 15.07 -8.30
C LYS A 50 13.48 14.17 -7.47
N PHE A 51 12.21 14.55 -7.32
CA PHE A 51 11.23 13.74 -6.63
C PHE A 51 11.03 12.38 -7.33
N LEU A 52 10.93 12.39 -8.67
CA LEU A 52 10.77 11.16 -9.44
C LEU A 52 12.01 10.25 -9.40
N GLN A 53 13.21 10.82 -9.22
CA GLN A 53 14.44 10.05 -9.06
C GLN A 53 14.39 9.12 -7.84
N TYR A 54 13.71 9.50 -6.75
CA TYR A 54 13.49 8.60 -5.61
C TYR A 54 12.71 7.35 -6.04
N SER A 55 11.65 7.50 -6.82
CA SER A 55 10.89 6.36 -7.34
C SER A 55 11.72 5.48 -8.28
N GLU A 56 12.54 6.08 -9.15
CA GLU A 56 13.39 5.33 -10.09
C GLU A 56 14.48 4.52 -9.38
N SER A 57 15.02 5.07 -8.29
CA SER A 57 16.04 4.42 -7.48
C SER A 57 15.52 3.13 -6.85
N LEU A 58 14.23 3.09 -6.50
CA LEU A 58 13.59 1.89 -5.96
C LEU A 58 13.52 0.76 -6.97
N ALA A 59 13.30 1.14 -8.22
CA ALA A 59 13.25 0.21 -9.32
C ALA A 59 14.62 -0.46 -9.60
N LEU A 60 15.72 0.04 -9.00
CA LEU A 60 17.03 -0.61 -9.01
C LEU A 60 17.12 -1.75 -7.99
N TYR A 61 16.39 -1.66 -6.87
CA TYR A 61 16.36 -2.75 -5.88
C TYR A 61 15.60 -3.97 -6.39
N GLU A 62 14.74 -3.82 -7.40
CA GLU A 62 14.01 -4.94 -8.00
C GLU A 62 14.93 -6.08 -8.43
N SER A 63 16.12 -5.79 -9.00
CA SER A 63 17.06 -6.84 -9.39
C SER A 63 17.71 -7.56 -8.20
N ILE A 64 17.83 -6.88 -7.06
CA ILE A 64 18.38 -7.46 -5.82
C ILE A 64 17.34 -8.35 -5.14
N LEU A 65 16.07 -7.94 -5.20
CA LEU A 65 14.99 -8.64 -4.53
C LEU A 65 14.38 -9.77 -5.39
N TYR A 66 14.55 -9.73 -6.72
CA TYR A 66 14.04 -10.76 -7.63
C TYR A 66 14.37 -12.21 -7.25
N PRO A 67 15.58 -12.53 -6.74
CA PRO A 67 15.91 -13.89 -6.32
C PRO A 67 15.17 -14.39 -5.08
N LEU A 68 14.43 -13.52 -4.37
CA LEU A 68 13.86 -13.89 -3.09
C LEU A 68 12.58 -14.72 -3.23
N PRO A 69 12.44 -15.79 -2.43
CA PRO A 69 11.21 -16.55 -2.37
C PRO A 69 10.03 -15.65 -2.02
N GLY A 70 8.95 -15.72 -2.80
CA GLY A 70 7.76 -14.92 -2.59
C GLY A 70 7.89 -13.44 -2.99
N TYR A 71 9.01 -13.03 -3.57
CA TYR A 71 9.16 -11.69 -4.10
C TYR A 71 8.12 -11.39 -5.18
N ARG A 72 7.39 -10.31 -4.97
CA ARG A 72 6.53 -9.70 -5.98
C ARG A 72 7.27 -8.50 -6.55
N SER A 73 7.17 -8.23 -7.84
CA SER A 73 7.72 -7.03 -8.46
C SER A 73 7.08 -5.77 -7.85
N HIS A 74 7.58 -5.31 -6.69
CA HIS A 74 6.94 -4.29 -5.85
C HIS A 74 6.74 -2.99 -6.61
N TYR A 75 7.66 -2.65 -7.50
CA TYR A 75 7.55 -1.48 -8.36
C TYR A 75 6.34 -1.55 -9.31
N VAL A 76 6.09 -2.74 -9.87
CA VAL A 76 4.91 -3.00 -10.69
C VAL A 76 3.64 -3.04 -9.85
N HIS A 77 3.72 -3.64 -8.66
CA HIS A 77 2.63 -3.70 -7.69
C HIS A 77 2.15 -2.29 -7.30
N GLN A 78 3.08 -1.40 -6.95
CA GLN A 78 2.82 0.01 -6.65
C GLN A 78 2.08 0.72 -7.81
N LEU A 79 2.50 0.48 -9.06
CA LEU A 79 1.79 1.02 -10.22
C LEU A 79 0.36 0.46 -10.32
N ASN A 80 0.16 -0.83 -10.09
CA ASN A 80 -1.18 -1.41 -10.12
C ASN A 80 -2.07 -0.85 -9.00
N VAL A 81 -1.54 -0.68 -7.79
CA VAL A 81 -2.23 -0.02 -6.67
C VAL A 81 -2.67 1.38 -7.10
N PHE A 82 -1.77 2.17 -7.69
CA PHE A 82 -2.09 3.49 -8.21
C PHE A 82 -3.23 3.45 -9.24
N LEU A 83 -3.15 2.55 -10.22
CA LEU A 83 -4.14 2.43 -11.30
C LEU A 83 -5.52 2.05 -10.76
N ASN A 84 -5.61 1.15 -9.78
CA ASN A 84 -6.86 0.78 -9.14
C ASN A 84 -7.51 2.00 -8.46
N GLY A 85 -6.76 2.73 -7.63
CA GLY A 85 -7.30 3.92 -6.99
C GLY A 85 -7.60 5.05 -7.98
N TYR A 86 -6.82 5.18 -9.06
CA TYR A 86 -7.10 6.14 -10.14
C TYR A 86 -8.45 5.84 -10.81
N LEU A 87 -8.75 4.58 -11.09
CA LEU A 87 -10.04 4.17 -11.66
C LEU A 87 -11.19 4.46 -10.70
N ILE A 88 -11.03 4.11 -9.41
CA ILE A 88 -12.03 4.40 -8.38
C ILE A 88 -12.30 5.90 -8.31
N LEU A 89 -11.28 6.73 -8.17
CA LEU A 89 -11.41 8.19 -8.04
C LEU A 89 -12.07 8.85 -9.28
N ASN A 90 -11.79 8.37 -10.49
CA ASN A 90 -12.45 8.91 -11.70
C ASN A 90 -13.90 8.45 -11.86
N TRP A 91 -14.29 7.40 -11.16
CA TRP A 91 -15.62 6.83 -11.29
C TRP A 91 -16.61 7.40 -10.29
N LEU A 92 -16.12 7.91 -9.15
CA LEU A 92 -16.94 8.68 -8.22
C LEU A 92 -17.63 9.84 -8.94
N ASP A 93 -18.87 10.14 -8.54
CA ASP A 93 -19.58 11.32 -9.02
C ASP A 93 -18.93 12.62 -8.49
N ASP A 94 -19.38 13.77 -9.02
CA ASP A 94 -18.79 15.07 -8.66
C ASP A 94 -18.96 15.41 -7.17
N SER A 95 -20.08 15.02 -6.56
CA SER A 95 -20.35 15.25 -5.13
C SER A 95 -19.43 14.41 -4.25
N GLN A 96 -19.29 13.12 -4.57
CA GLN A 96 -18.42 12.19 -3.86
C GLN A 96 -16.95 12.57 -3.97
N PHE A 97 -16.49 12.92 -5.18
CA PHE A 97 -15.12 13.36 -5.41
C PHE A 97 -14.83 14.66 -4.65
N THR A 98 -15.74 15.64 -4.74
CA THR A 98 -15.62 16.90 -3.97
C THR A 98 -15.51 16.60 -2.48
N LYS A 99 -16.34 15.69 -1.94
CA LYS A 99 -16.27 15.32 -0.52
C LYS A 99 -14.89 14.80 -0.09
N ILE A 100 -14.23 13.97 -0.91
CA ILE A 100 -12.85 13.53 -0.66
C ILE A 100 -11.92 14.73 -0.64
N GLN A 101 -12.00 15.58 -1.66
CA GLN A 101 -11.15 16.77 -1.79
C GLN A 101 -11.27 17.65 -0.54
N LYS A 102 -12.49 17.87 -0.03
CA LYS A 102 -12.75 18.59 1.23
C LYS A 102 -12.13 17.92 2.45
N ILE A 103 -12.14 16.58 2.52
CA ILE A 103 -11.51 15.86 3.63
C ILE A 103 -10.00 16.03 3.57
N ILE A 104 -9.40 15.80 2.39
CA ILE A 104 -7.95 15.91 2.19
C ILE A 104 -7.47 17.35 2.44
N ALA A 105 -8.17 18.36 1.91
CA ALA A 105 -7.83 19.77 2.11
C ALA A 105 -7.81 20.16 3.59
N ARG A 106 -8.82 19.71 4.36
CA ARG A 106 -8.85 19.91 5.82
C ARG A 106 -7.71 19.19 6.54
N MET A 107 -7.32 18.00 6.10
CA MET A 107 -6.19 17.27 6.68
C MET A 107 -4.85 17.98 6.40
N CYS A 108 -4.71 18.53 5.20
CA CYS A 108 -3.55 19.33 4.79
C CYS A 108 -3.57 20.77 5.35
N ASN A 109 -4.68 21.21 5.95
CA ASN A 109 -4.91 22.60 6.38
C ASN A 109 -4.69 23.60 5.24
N VAL A 110 -5.27 23.33 4.07
CA VAL A 110 -5.23 24.20 2.88
C VAL A 110 -6.61 24.38 2.28
N GLU A 111 -6.74 25.34 1.36
CA GLU A 111 -7.98 25.58 0.61
C GLU A 111 -8.34 24.39 -0.29
N GLU A 112 -9.63 24.11 -0.44
CA GLU A 112 -10.12 22.95 -1.18
C GLU A 112 -9.63 22.91 -2.63
N ASP A 113 -9.63 24.07 -3.31
CA ASP A 113 -9.22 24.22 -4.70
C ASP A 113 -7.70 24.08 -4.92
N SER A 114 -6.91 24.09 -3.84
CA SER A 114 -5.46 23.94 -3.91
C SER A 114 -4.98 22.48 -3.93
N ILE A 115 -5.87 21.54 -3.62
CA ILE A 115 -5.55 20.11 -3.54
C ILE A 115 -5.67 19.43 -4.90
N ASP A 116 -4.58 18.82 -5.36
CA ASP A 116 -4.61 17.83 -6.43
C ASP A 116 -4.69 16.41 -5.84
N VAL A 117 -5.92 15.89 -5.72
CA VAL A 117 -6.19 14.54 -5.18
C VAL A 117 -5.43 13.45 -5.94
N PHE A 118 -5.30 13.58 -7.27
CA PHE A 118 -4.59 12.56 -8.07
C PHE A 118 -3.09 12.62 -7.85
N LYS A 119 -2.53 13.81 -7.64
CA LYS A 119 -1.12 13.96 -7.29
C LYS A 119 -0.80 13.29 -5.95
N ILE A 120 -1.61 13.58 -4.93
CA ILE A 120 -1.41 12.98 -3.60
C ILE A 120 -1.61 11.46 -3.66
N TRP A 121 -2.65 10.99 -4.36
CA TRP A 121 -2.88 9.55 -4.54
C TRP A 121 -1.73 8.85 -5.26
N PHE A 122 -1.19 9.45 -6.33
CA PHE A 122 -0.03 8.91 -7.03
C PHE A 122 1.16 8.75 -6.07
N ILE A 123 1.44 9.78 -5.27
CA ILE A 123 2.53 9.72 -4.29
C ILE A 123 2.28 8.63 -3.25
N THR A 124 1.07 8.57 -2.68
CA THR A 124 0.69 7.52 -1.72
C THR A 124 0.92 6.12 -2.28
N ALA A 125 0.37 5.84 -3.47
CA ALA A 125 0.42 4.52 -4.06
C ALA A 125 1.81 4.13 -4.56
N ILE A 126 2.58 5.06 -5.14
CA ILE A 126 3.94 4.76 -5.62
C ILE A 126 4.91 4.58 -4.46
N PHE A 127 4.69 5.24 -3.32
CA PHE A 127 5.62 5.19 -2.21
C PHE A 127 5.24 4.20 -1.08
N HIS A 128 4.03 3.66 -0.99
CA HIS A 128 3.67 2.83 0.18
C HIS A 128 4.62 1.66 0.47
N ASP A 129 5.13 1.00 -0.58
CA ASP A 129 5.98 -0.19 -0.46
C ASP A 129 7.49 0.11 -0.58
N THR A 130 7.94 1.38 -0.55
CA THR A 130 9.37 1.70 -0.79
C THR A 130 10.31 1.20 0.30
N GLY A 131 9.79 0.87 1.48
CA GLY A 131 10.55 0.42 2.64
C GLY A 131 10.81 -1.08 2.63
N TYR A 132 10.06 -1.85 1.84
CA TYR A 132 10.20 -3.29 1.75
C TYR A 132 11.65 -3.75 1.45
N PRO A 133 12.37 -3.18 0.46
CA PRO A 133 13.78 -3.55 0.24
C PRO A 133 14.65 -3.36 1.49
N LEU A 134 14.44 -2.26 2.22
CA LEU A 134 15.20 -1.94 3.41
C LEU A 134 14.86 -2.86 4.58
N GLY A 135 13.58 -3.24 4.72
CA GLY A 135 13.15 -4.28 5.65
C GLY A 135 13.86 -5.61 5.39
N LYS A 136 13.91 -6.06 4.13
CA LYS A 136 14.61 -7.32 3.77
C LYS A 136 16.12 -7.28 3.96
N VAL A 137 16.75 -6.15 3.68
CA VAL A 137 18.18 -5.98 4.02
C VAL A 137 18.39 -6.03 5.53
N GLY A 138 17.49 -5.44 6.32
CA GLY A 138 17.48 -5.54 7.77
C GLY A 138 17.39 -6.99 8.25
N ASP A 139 16.39 -7.72 7.77
CA ASP A 139 16.16 -9.13 8.08
C ASP A 139 17.40 -9.99 7.76
N TRP A 140 18.01 -9.81 6.59
CA TRP A 140 19.21 -10.57 6.21
C TRP A 140 20.43 -10.20 7.02
N THR A 141 20.62 -8.91 7.29
CA THR A 141 21.75 -8.45 8.09
C THR A 141 21.66 -9.06 9.49
N GLN A 142 20.47 -9.04 10.08
CA GLN A 142 20.21 -9.67 11.37
C GLN A 142 20.43 -11.19 11.34
N TYR A 143 19.90 -11.88 10.32
CA TYR A 143 20.09 -13.33 10.17
C TYR A 143 21.56 -13.71 9.94
N PHE A 144 22.23 -13.05 9.00
CA PHE A 144 23.63 -13.31 8.65
C PHE A 144 24.55 -13.08 9.84
N LEU A 145 24.44 -11.93 10.50
CA LEU A 145 25.27 -11.63 11.68
C LEU A 145 24.89 -12.53 12.85
N GLY A 146 23.60 -12.84 13.01
CA GLY A 146 23.11 -13.82 13.98
C GLY A 146 23.79 -15.18 13.80
N GLU A 147 23.78 -15.74 12.60
CA GLU A 147 24.42 -17.05 12.32
C GLU A 147 25.94 -16.99 12.37
N LEU A 148 26.56 -15.90 11.89
CA LEU A 148 28.00 -15.69 11.96
C LEU A 148 28.47 -15.67 13.43
N PHE A 149 27.81 -14.88 14.27
CA PHE A 149 28.19 -14.71 15.67
C PHE A 149 27.66 -15.79 16.59
N LYS A 150 26.55 -16.48 16.29
CA LYS A 150 26.10 -17.66 17.05
C LYS A 150 27.16 -18.76 17.07
N ARG A 151 28.03 -18.82 16.05
CA ARG A 151 29.17 -19.74 16.03
C ARG A 151 30.39 -19.25 16.82
N THR A 152 30.46 -17.96 17.14
CA THR A 152 31.68 -17.34 17.71
C THR A 152 31.46 -16.80 19.12
N PHE A 153 30.26 -16.34 19.46
CA PHE A 153 29.90 -15.68 20.71
C PHE A 153 28.42 -15.93 21.05
N ASP A 154 28.13 -17.01 21.78
CA ASP A 154 26.77 -17.43 22.15
C ASP A 154 25.93 -16.37 22.88
N ASN A 155 26.52 -15.26 23.36
CA ASN A 155 25.84 -14.22 24.17
C ASN A 155 26.04 -12.77 23.70
N ILE A 156 26.72 -12.50 22.58
CA ILE A 156 27.08 -11.11 22.16
C ILE A 156 26.37 -10.65 20.88
N ALA A 157 25.87 -11.59 20.07
CA ALA A 157 25.29 -11.29 18.76
C ALA A 157 24.11 -10.29 18.83
N SER A 158 23.21 -10.42 19.81
CA SER A 158 22.07 -9.53 19.96
C SER A 158 22.44 -8.13 20.47
N SER A 159 23.52 -8.00 21.24
CA SER A 159 23.90 -6.72 21.86
C SER A 159 24.75 -5.80 20.98
N ILE A 160 25.39 -6.33 19.92
CA ILE A 160 26.25 -5.54 19.01
C ILE A 160 25.57 -5.21 17.67
N VAL A 161 24.73 -6.10 17.14
CA VAL A 161 24.18 -5.97 15.79
C VAL A 161 23.02 -4.96 15.74
N GLU A 162 22.14 -4.97 16.74
CA GLU A 162 21.00 -4.04 16.82
C GLU A 162 21.46 -2.56 16.88
N PRO A 163 22.45 -2.17 17.70
CA PRO A 163 22.87 -0.77 17.81
C PRO A 163 23.49 -0.17 16.56
N LEU A 164 24.17 -0.95 15.71
CA LEU A 164 25.00 -0.39 14.64
C LEU A 164 24.16 0.11 13.45
N SER A 165 23.17 -0.66 13.00
CA SER A 165 22.24 -0.24 11.94
C SER A 165 21.36 0.91 12.43
N ILE A 166 20.82 0.80 13.66
CA ILE A 166 19.95 1.80 14.28
C ILE A 166 20.67 3.14 14.45
N SER A 167 21.93 3.15 14.89
CA SER A 167 22.66 4.39 15.18
C SER A 167 22.89 5.26 13.94
N LEU A 168 23.19 4.67 12.79
CA LEU A 168 23.39 5.39 11.52
C LEU A 168 22.08 6.04 11.01
N PHE A 169 20.95 5.36 11.21
CA PHE A 169 19.64 5.89 10.83
C PHE A 169 19.06 6.88 11.84
N ARG A 170 19.37 6.72 13.13
CA ARG A 170 18.76 7.49 14.22
C ARG A 170 19.05 8.99 14.15
N GLY A 171 20.29 9.37 13.83
CA GLY A 171 20.64 10.79 13.64
C GLY A 171 19.93 11.40 12.43
N SER A 172 19.87 10.65 11.33
CA SER A 172 19.39 11.14 10.04
C SER A 172 17.86 11.22 9.93
N PHE A 173 17.10 10.53 10.77
CA PHE A 173 15.63 10.48 10.68
C PHE A 173 14.90 11.10 11.88
N ARG A 174 15.61 11.58 12.91
CA ARG A 174 14.97 12.09 14.12
C ARG A 174 13.98 13.22 13.83
N GLU A 175 14.38 14.21 13.05
CA GLU A 175 13.51 15.33 12.68
C GLU A 175 12.32 14.85 11.85
N SER A 176 12.55 13.96 10.88
CA SER A 176 11.49 13.38 10.05
C SER A 176 10.49 12.55 10.85
N ILE A 177 10.94 11.82 11.87
CA ILE A 177 10.03 11.08 12.78
C ILE A 177 9.18 12.06 13.57
N ASN A 178 9.76 13.13 14.11
CA ASN A 178 8.98 14.14 14.84
C ASN A 178 7.93 14.80 13.95
N LEU A 179 8.29 15.14 12.70
CA LEU A 179 7.35 15.69 11.71
C LEU A 179 6.23 14.69 11.38
N LEU A 180 6.58 13.42 11.15
CA LEU A 180 5.61 12.35 10.90
C LEU A 180 4.61 12.23 12.06
N ILE A 181 5.11 12.21 13.29
CA ILE A 181 4.29 12.13 14.50
C ILE A 181 3.39 13.35 14.63
N GLN A 182 3.91 14.55 14.38
CA GLN A 182 3.12 15.79 14.39
C GLN A 182 1.98 15.75 13.36
N HIS A 183 2.25 15.26 12.16
CA HIS A 183 1.23 15.11 11.12
C HIS A 183 0.17 14.08 11.52
N LEU A 184 0.59 12.93 12.06
CA LEU A 184 -0.35 11.93 12.58
C LEU A 184 -1.21 12.49 13.71
N PHE A 185 -0.64 13.26 14.65
CA PHE A 185 -1.40 13.85 15.75
C PHE A 185 -2.37 14.92 15.30
N THR A 186 -2.01 15.69 14.28
CA THR A 186 -2.92 16.68 13.67
C THR A 186 -4.19 16.01 13.17
N TRP A 187 -4.06 14.83 12.57
CA TRP A 187 -5.19 14.04 12.08
C TRP A 187 -5.91 13.26 13.19
N LEU A 188 -5.18 12.48 13.99
CA LEU A 188 -5.73 11.61 15.03
C LEU A 188 -6.38 12.37 16.18
N ARG A 189 -5.88 13.58 16.47
CA ARG A 189 -6.21 14.38 17.67
C ARG A 189 -6.20 13.56 18.97
N PRO A 190 -5.12 12.81 19.26
CA PRO A 190 -5.05 11.98 20.45
C PRO A 190 -4.89 12.84 21.71
N SER A 191 -5.37 12.33 22.85
CA SER A 191 -5.09 12.93 24.16
C SER A 191 -3.59 12.94 24.48
N ASP A 192 -3.15 13.76 25.43
CA ASP A 192 -1.73 13.83 25.81
C ASP A 192 -1.15 12.47 26.26
N SER A 193 -1.96 11.63 26.93
CA SER A 193 -1.56 10.28 27.29
C SER A 193 -1.40 9.38 26.06
N GLN A 194 -2.33 9.46 25.12
CA GLN A 194 -2.28 8.72 23.85
C GLN A 194 -1.10 9.19 22.98
N GLN A 195 -0.78 10.48 22.97
CA GLN A 195 0.38 11.03 22.25
C GLN A 195 1.69 10.40 22.73
N LYS A 196 1.88 10.27 24.05
CA LYS A 196 3.08 9.63 24.61
C LYS A 196 3.22 8.17 24.17
N ILE A 197 2.11 7.44 24.16
CA ILE A 197 2.07 6.03 23.75
C ILE A 197 2.38 5.91 22.26
N ILE A 198 1.67 6.64 21.39
CA ILE A 198 1.92 6.60 19.94
C ILE A 198 3.37 7.00 19.61
N ASN A 199 3.89 8.04 20.26
CA ASN A 199 5.27 8.46 20.08
C ASN A 199 6.26 7.35 20.43
N HIS A 200 6.05 6.70 21.58
CA HIS A 200 6.85 5.55 21.98
C HIS A 200 6.77 4.41 20.96
N GLU A 201 5.55 4.00 20.59
CA GLU A 201 5.33 2.89 19.65
C GLU A 201 5.90 3.18 18.25
N ILE A 202 5.80 4.40 17.73
CA ILE A 202 6.41 4.78 16.44
C ILE A 202 7.93 4.69 16.52
N HIS A 203 8.54 5.14 17.62
CA HIS A 203 9.97 4.98 17.84
C HIS A 203 10.37 3.51 17.93
N GLU A 204 9.57 2.69 18.62
CA GLU A 204 9.81 1.24 18.73
C GLU A 204 9.69 0.56 17.36
N LEU A 205 8.64 0.85 16.60
CA LEU A 205 8.45 0.32 15.25
C LEU A 205 9.60 0.70 14.32
N PHE A 206 10.07 1.95 14.39
CA PHE A 206 11.18 2.41 13.57
C PHE A 206 12.49 1.73 13.97
N PHE A 207 12.85 1.81 15.26
CA PHE A 207 14.18 1.39 15.70
C PHE A 207 14.31 -0.11 15.85
N LYS A 208 13.27 -0.83 16.31
CA LYS A 208 13.39 -2.28 16.52
C LYS A 208 13.07 -3.10 15.29
N THR A 209 12.11 -2.65 14.48
CA THR A 209 11.55 -3.51 13.43
C THR A 209 11.78 -3.01 12.01
N LEU A 210 12.35 -1.80 11.85
CA LEU A 210 12.49 -1.16 10.54
C LEU A 210 11.21 -1.29 9.71
N SER A 211 10.08 -0.89 10.31
CA SER A 211 8.75 -1.07 9.73
C SER A 211 8.73 -0.72 8.23
N GLU A 212 8.32 -1.70 7.41
CA GLU A 212 8.26 -1.61 5.95
C GLU A 212 7.39 -0.43 5.48
N ASN A 213 6.46 0.04 6.32
CA ASN A 213 5.51 1.12 6.03
C ASN A 213 5.86 2.45 6.72
N LEU A 214 6.63 2.44 7.81
CA LEU A 214 7.11 3.68 8.45
C LEU A 214 8.27 4.32 7.67
N ILE A 215 9.20 3.50 7.18
CA ILE A 215 10.34 3.94 6.38
C ILE A 215 9.92 4.73 5.13
N PRO A 216 8.94 4.28 4.32
CA PRO A 216 8.35 5.04 3.23
C PRO A 216 7.89 6.43 3.62
N GLY A 217 7.17 6.57 4.73
CA GLY A 217 6.71 7.85 5.23
C GLY A 217 7.88 8.80 5.48
N LEU A 218 8.96 8.28 6.07
CA LEU A 218 10.17 9.05 6.35
C LEU A 218 10.97 9.41 5.08
N ILE A 219 11.08 8.49 4.13
CA ILE A 219 11.68 8.75 2.80
C ILE A 219 10.90 9.86 2.11
N LEU A 220 9.57 9.82 2.17
CA LEU A 220 8.71 10.80 1.54
C LEU A 220 8.86 12.19 2.16
N ILE A 221 8.96 12.29 3.50
CA ILE A 221 9.27 13.55 4.20
C ILE A 221 10.61 14.12 3.72
N ARG A 222 11.67 13.29 3.65
CA ARG A 222 12.97 13.74 3.16
C ARG A 222 12.96 14.14 1.68
N ALA A 223 12.23 13.40 0.85
CA ALA A 223 12.07 13.75 -0.57
C ALA A 223 11.33 15.09 -0.74
N ALA A 224 10.39 15.41 0.15
CA ALA A 224 9.71 16.71 0.17
C ALA A 224 10.69 17.86 0.39
N GLU A 225 11.53 17.74 1.43
CA GLU A 225 12.50 18.75 1.84
C GLU A 225 13.49 19.09 0.71
N THR A 226 13.90 18.09 -0.07
CA THR A 226 14.88 18.26 -1.15
C THR A 226 14.27 18.70 -2.48
N SER A 227 12.99 18.41 -2.70
CA SER A 227 12.28 18.65 -3.97
C SER A 227 11.42 19.91 -3.94
N GLY A 228 11.24 20.53 -2.76
CA GLY A 228 10.41 21.73 -2.60
C GLY A 228 8.92 21.45 -2.69
N ILE A 229 8.50 20.19 -2.57
CA ILE A 229 7.09 19.83 -2.44
C ILE A 229 6.66 20.23 -1.04
N ASP A 230 5.55 20.97 -0.97
CA ASP A 230 4.95 21.37 0.30
C ASP A 230 4.65 20.14 1.17
N ILE A 231 5.20 20.15 2.39
CA ILE A 231 5.07 19.05 3.34
C ILE A 231 3.60 18.88 3.79
N CYS A 232 2.82 19.96 3.83
CA CYS A 232 1.40 19.88 4.19
C CYS A 232 0.63 19.05 3.16
N THR A 233 0.91 19.22 1.87
CA THR A 233 0.36 18.39 0.78
C THR A 233 0.73 16.91 0.93
N LEU A 234 1.94 16.61 1.39
CA LEU A 234 2.41 15.24 1.59
C LEU A 234 1.97 14.59 2.90
N SER A 235 1.61 15.38 3.91
CA SER A 235 1.24 14.87 5.24
C SER A 235 0.11 13.83 5.19
N THR A 236 -0.87 14.02 4.30
CA THR A 236 -1.97 13.06 4.08
C THR A 236 -1.46 11.78 3.41
N ALA A 237 -0.51 11.88 2.48
CA ALA A 237 0.10 10.69 1.87
C ALA A 237 0.97 9.92 2.86
N VAL A 238 1.80 10.61 3.64
CA VAL A 238 2.62 10.03 4.71
C VAL A 238 1.74 9.31 5.73
N SER A 239 0.67 9.97 6.19
CA SER A 239 -0.28 9.38 7.14
C SER A 239 -0.94 8.15 6.55
N ALA A 240 -1.38 8.19 5.29
CA ALA A 240 -1.97 7.03 4.62
C ALA A 240 -1.02 5.83 4.59
N ILE A 241 0.25 6.05 4.26
CA ILE A 241 1.26 4.99 4.17
C ILE A 241 1.55 4.40 5.55
N VAL A 242 1.72 5.23 6.58
CA VAL A 242 1.96 4.73 7.95
C VAL A 242 0.78 3.93 8.48
N LEU A 243 -0.44 4.37 8.15
CA LEU A 243 -1.68 3.71 8.55
C LEU A 243 -1.95 2.39 7.81
N ASP A 244 -1.23 2.14 6.72
CA ASP A 244 -1.21 0.84 6.03
C ASP A 244 -0.44 -0.22 6.84
N ASP A 245 0.35 0.17 7.86
CA ASP A 245 0.97 -0.78 8.79
C ASP A 245 -0.09 -1.37 9.74
N GLU A 246 -0.25 -2.69 9.69
CA GLU A 246 -1.18 -3.43 10.55
C GLU A 246 -0.92 -3.17 12.05
N ARG A 247 0.35 -3.05 12.46
CA ARG A 247 0.71 -2.80 13.86
C ARG A 247 0.28 -1.41 14.31
N MET A 248 0.39 -0.41 13.44
CA MET A 248 -0.15 0.92 13.76
C MET A 248 -1.66 0.88 13.93
N CYS A 249 -2.39 0.13 13.09
CA CYS A 249 -3.81 -0.07 13.27
C CYS A 249 -4.14 -0.76 14.61
N GLU A 250 -3.36 -1.75 15.02
CA GLU A 250 -3.50 -2.42 16.33
C GLU A 250 -3.27 -1.46 17.50
N ILE A 251 -2.22 -0.62 17.44
CA ILE A 251 -1.93 0.41 18.44
C ILE A 251 -3.11 1.37 18.57
N LEU A 252 -3.61 1.90 17.46
CA LEU A 252 -4.74 2.84 17.47
C LEU A 252 -6.02 2.24 18.04
N LYS A 253 -6.25 0.94 17.78
CA LYS A 253 -7.38 0.18 18.30
C LYS A 253 -7.24 -0.08 19.81
N LYS A 254 -6.05 -0.51 20.25
CA LYS A 254 -5.72 -0.78 21.67
C LYS A 254 -5.89 0.47 22.52
N GLU A 255 -5.39 1.60 22.03
CA GLU A 255 -5.46 2.89 22.72
C GLU A 255 -6.80 3.61 22.58
N LYS A 256 -7.79 2.97 21.96
CA LYS A 256 -9.15 3.48 21.73
C LYS A 256 -9.17 4.86 21.04
N ILE A 257 -8.10 5.20 20.31
CA ILE A 257 -8.00 6.43 19.53
C ILE A 257 -8.94 6.32 18.35
N LYS A 258 -8.91 5.15 17.70
CA LYS A 258 -9.76 4.82 16.58
C LYS A 258 -10.12 3.36 16.57
N LYS A 259 -11.41 3.09 16.71
CA LYS A 259 -11.94 1.73 16.66
C LYS A 259 -11.84 1.14 15.24
N GLN A 260 -11.99 1.97 14.21
CA GLN A 260 -12.12 1.55 12.83
C GLN A 260 -11.77 2.70 11.88
N MET A 261 -11.08 2.39 10.78
CA MET A 261 -10.76 3.37 9.74
C MET A 261 -11.85 3.35 8.67
N SER A 262 -12.56 4.48 8.52
CA SER A 262 -13.51 4.62 7.43
C SER A 262 -12.98 5.55 6.34
N TYR A 263 -13.56 5.41 5.15
CA TYR A 263 -13.34 6.31 4.03
C TYR A 263 -13.63 7.77 4.36
N VAL A 264 -14.57 8.05 5.27
CA VAL A 264 -14.93 9.41 5.68
C VAL A 264 -13.84 10.03 6.56
N ASP A 265 -13.07 9.21 7.26
CA ASP A 265 -12.08 9.72 8.19
C ASP A 265 -10.70 9.93 7.56
N HIS A 266 -10.29 9.02 6.68
CA HIS A 266 -9.00 9.10 5.98
C HIS A 266 -9.11 8.41 4.61
N PRO A 267 -9.64 9.12 3.59
CA PRO A 267 -9.98 8.51 2.30
C PRO A 267 -8.77 7.87 1.61
N LEU A 268 -7.57 8.47 1.72
CA LEU A 268 -6.35 7.92 1.11
C LEU A 268 -5.84 6.64 1.80
N ALA A 269 -5.82 6.59 3.13
CA ALA A 269 -5.42 5.39 3.87
C ALA A 269 -6.40 4.24 3.56
N PHE A 270 -7.70 4.54 3.58
CA PHE A 270 -8.73 3.57 3.20
C PHE A 270 -8.52 3.06 1.78
N LEU A 271 -8.30 3.96 0.81
CA LEU A 271 -8.10 3.59 -0.58
C LEU A 271 -6.81 2.80 -0.79
N LEU A 272 -5.73 3.16 -0.08
CA LEU A 272 -4.45 2.45 -0.10
C LEU A 272 -4.62 1.02 0.39
N ILE A 273 -5.10 0.85 1.63
CA ILE A 273 -5.36 -0.45 2.24
C ILE A 273 -6.26 -1.29 1.34
N TYR A 274 -7.31 -0.70 0.75
CA TYR A 274 -8.19 -1.42 -0.17
C TYR A 274 -7.48 -1.89 -1.43
N CYS A 275 -6.78 -0.98 -2.13
CA CYS A 275 -6.14 -1.27 -3.39
C CYS A 275 -4.95 -2.23 -3.24
N ASP A 276 -4.19 -2.12 -2.15
CA ASP A 276 -3.10 -3.04 -1.81
C ASP A 276 -3.66 -4.45 -1.54
N ASN A 277 -4.69 -4.56 -0.69
CA ASN A 277 -5.31 -5.85 -0.39
C ASN A 277 -5.96 -6.53 -1.61
N ILE A 278 -6.58 -5.79 -2.53
CA ILE A 278 -7.09 -6.39 -3.78
C ILE A 278 -5.94 -6.90 -4.65
N GLN A 279 -4.82 -6.20 -4.70
CA GLN A 279 -3.67 -6.67 -5.47
C GLN A 279 -3.02 -7.92 -4.86
N GLU A 280 -3.24 -8.18 -3.57
CA GLU A 280 -2.90 -9.46 -2.93
C GLU A 280 -3.93 -10.56 -3.12
N TYR A 281 -5.10 -10.21 -3.63
CA TYR A 281 -6.20 -11.14 -3.73
C TYR A 281 -5.98 -12.23 -4.78
N GLY A 282 -6.17 -13.48 -4.38
CA GLY A 282 -5.94 -14.65 -5.24
C GLY A 282 -4.46 -15.01 -5.40
N ARG A 283 -3.54 -14.33 -4.71
CA ARG A 283 -2.19 -14.84 -4.55
C ARG A 283 -2.18 -15.83 -3.40
N VAL A 284 -1.63 -17.01 -3.65
CA VAL A 284 -1.22 -17.89 -2.56
C VAL A 284 -0.10 -17.16 -1.86
N LYS A 285 -0.40 -16.48 -0.75
CA LYS A 285 0.67 -16.03 0.15
C LYS A 285 1.59 -17.22 0.32
N SER A 286 2.87 -16.97 0.11
CA SER A 286 3.97 -17.91 0.26
C SER A 286 4.15 -18.38 1.73
N ILE A 287 3.05 -18.51 2.48
CA ILE A 287 2.93 -19.37 3.66
C ILE A 287 3.54 -20.75 3.36
N LEU A 288 3.45 -21.19 2.10
CA LEU A 288 4.23 -22.31 1.58
C LEU A 288 5.74 -22.04 1.59
N SER A 289 6.28 -20.92 1.09
CA SER A 289 7.74 -20.67 1.14
C SER A 289 8.31 -20.67 2.56
N ASN A 290 7.60 -20.11 3.54
CA ASN A 290 8.10 -20.10 4.93
C ASN A 290 8.01 -21.49 5.59
N GLN A 291 7.01 -22.31 5.25
CA GLN A 291 6.90 -23.69 5.76
C GLN A 291 7.75 -24.71 4.97
N ILE A 292 8.04 -24.45 3.69
CA ILE A 292 8.83 -25.31 2.80
C ILE A 292 10.33 -25.16 3.08
N VAL A 293 10.80 -23.94 3.35
CA VAL A 293 12.19 -23.70 3.77
C VAL A 293 12.50 -24.42 5.08
N GLU A 294 11.51 -24.60 5.97
CA GLU A 294 11.70 -25.30 7.23
C GLU A 294 11.61 -26.83 7.14
N ARG A 295 10.98 -27.44 6.13
CA ARG A 295 10.58 -28.86 6.25
C ARG A 295 11.12 -29.88 5.27
N GLN A 296 11.48 -29.57 4.03
CA GLN A 296 12.11 -30.54 3.11
C GLN A 296 12.33 -29.86 1.77
N GLY A 297 13.52 -29.96 1.18
CA GLY A 297 13.95 -29.29 -0.07
C GLY A 297 13.22 -29.69 -1.36
N LYS A 298 11.91 -29.93 -1.33
CA LYS A 298 11.04 -29.99 -2.51
C LYS A 298 9.87 -29.02 -2.32
N LEU A 299 9.79 -28.04 -3.20
CA LEU A 299 8.61 -27.20 -3.38
C LEU A 299 7.45 -28.11 -3.84
N PRO A 300 6.34 -28.24 -3.10
CA PRO A 300 5.09 -28.73 -3.67
C PRO A 300 4.77 -27.96 -4.95
N GLU A 301 4.33 -28.69 -5.99
CA GLU A 301 3.66 -28.08 -7.14
C GLU A 301 2.42 -27.35 -6.60
N VAL A 302 2.52 -26.02 -6.51
CA VAL A 302 1.37 -25.18 -6.24
C VAL A 302 0.69 -24.99 -7.58
N ASP A 303 -0.53 -25.49 -7.73
CA ASP A 303 -1.40 -25.16 -8.86
C ASP A 303 -1.38 -23.63 -9.02
N GLU A 304 -0.77 -23.11 -10.10
CA GLU A 304 -0.65 -21.68 -10.32
C GLU A 304 -2.04 -21.04 -10.37
N PHE A 305 -2.23 -20.00 -9.55
CA PHE A 305 -3.46 -19.22 -9.51
C PHE A 305 -3.50 -18.31 -10.73
N GLU A 306 -4.16 -18.75 -11.79
CA GLU A 306 -4.34 -17.93 -12.98
C GLU A 306 -5.64 -17.12 -12.89
N VAL A 307 -5.49 -15.81 -12.70
CA VAL A 307 -6.60 -14.84 -12.88
C VAL A 307 -6.95 -14.84 -14.37
N LYS A 308 -8.13 -15.36 -14.70
CA LYS A 308 -8.65 -15.44 -16.07
C LYS A 308 -9.08 -14.06 -16.58
N GLU A 309 -9.78 -13.30 -15.74
CA GLU A 309 -10.30 -11.98 -16.09
C GLU A 309 -10.44 -11.09 -14.86
N GLN A 310 -10.08 -9.81 -14.99
CA GLN A 310 -10.44 -8.77 -14.04
C GLN A 310 -11.37 -7.77 -14.75
N LYS A 311 -12.61 -7.63 -14.26
CA LYS A 311 -13.61 -6.73 -14.85
C LYS A 311 -14.18 -5.80 -13.79
N LEU A 312 -14.20 -4.50 -14.09
CA LEU A 312 -14.85 -3.49 -13.26
C LEU A 312 -16.19 -3.08 -13.89
N SER A 313 -17.29 -3.09 -13.13
CA SER A 313 -18.62 -2.68 -13.60
C SER A 313 -19.44 -1.95 -12.54
N MET A 314 -20.37 -1.07 -12.96
CA MET A 314 -21.33 -0.40 -12.06
C MET A 314 -22.74 -0.94 -12.23
N GLU A 315 -23.40 -1.25 -11.14
CA GLU A 315 -24.85 -1.42 -11.08
C GLU A 315 -25.36 -0.66 -9.84
N GLU A 316 -26.30 0.27 -10.02
CA GLU A 316 -27.01 0.93 -8.89
C GLU A 316 -26.10 1.53 -7.79
N ASN A 317 -25.00 2.19 -8.17
CA ASN A 317 -23.97 2.76 -7.27
C ASN A 317 -23.07 1.73 -6.55
N VAL A 318 -23.07 0.49 -7.02
CA VAL A 318 -22.15 -0.55 -6.58
C VAL A 318 -20.96 -0.61 -7.54
N ILE A 319 -19.76 -0.49 -6.99
CA ILE A 319 -18.52 -0.81 -7.68
C ILE A 319 -18.30 -2.33 -7.60
N HIS A 320 -18.50 -3.02 -8.72
CA HIS A 320 -18.16 -4.43 -8.85
C HIS A 320 -16.73 -4.56 -9.38
N CYS A 321 -15.84 -5.15 -8.58
CA CYS A 321 -14.58 -5.70 -9.04
C CYS A 321 -14.76 -7.21 -9.18
N ARG A 322 -14.87 -7.70 -10.42
CA ARG A 322 -14.97 -9.12 -10.74
C ARG A 322 -13.57 -9.66 -11.00
N LEU A 323 -13.19 -10.70 -10.26
CA LEU A 323 -11.96 -11.45 -10.47
C LEU A 323 -12.36 -12.91 -10.78
N SER A 324 -12.24 -13.30 -12.05
CA SER A 324 -12.54 -14.67 -12.49
C SER A 324 -11.25 -15.50 -12.44
N TYR A 325 -11.32 -16.72 -11.89
CA TYR A 325 -10.18 -17.63 -11.73
C TYR A 325 -10.43 -18.95 -12.47
N LYS A 326 -9.36 -19.63 -12.92
CA LYS A 326 -9.49 -20.92 -13.63
C LYS A 326 -9.77 -22.14 -12.73
N LYS A 327 -9.70 -22.03 -11.40
CA LYS A 327 -9.99 -23.12 -10.46
C LYS A 327 -10.30 -22.54 -9.09
N GLN A 328 -11.36 -23.01 -8.43
CA GLN A 328 -11.69 -22.62 -7.06
C GLN A 328 -10.81 -23.46 -6.11
N PRO A 329 -9.88 -22.86 -5.34
CA PRO A 329 -9.00 -23.63 -4.47
C PRO A 329 -9.60 -23.75 -3.06
N ASP A 330 -9.33 -24.87 -2.37
CA ASP A 330 -9.67 -25.10 -0.95
C ASP A 330 -9.17 -23.98 -0.01
N ILE A 331 -8.16 -23.23 -0.46
CA ILE A 331 -7.57 -22.06 0.19
C ILE A 331 -8.59 -20.91 0.37
N TRP A 332 -9.65 -20.87 -0.46
CA TRP A 332 -10.66 -19.82 -0.39
C TRP A 332 -11.35 -19.72 0.97
N ASN A 333 -11.94 -20.84 1.42
CA ASN A 333 -12.70 -20.87 2.66
C ASN A 333 -11.82 -20.68 3.90
N THR A 334 -10.56 -21.12 3.82
CA THR A 334 -9.65 -21.15 4.97
C THR A 334 -8.78 -19.91 5.11
N LYS A 335 -8.40 -19.24 4.01
CA LYS A 335 -7.47 -18.09 4.03
C LYS A 335 -8.04 -16.80 3.48
N VAL A 336 -8.85 -16.89 2.42
CA VAL A 336 -9.37 -15.69 1.75
C VAL A 336 -10.60 -15.14 2.48
N ARG A 337 -11.54 -16.01 2.85
CA ARG A 337 -12.77 -15.62 3.55
C ARG A 337 -12.52 -14.89 4.89
N PRO A 338 -11.54 -15.28 5.74
CA PRO A 338 -11.23 -14.53 6.96
C PRO A 338 -10.68 -13.13 6.69
N ILE A 339 -9.81 -12.95 5.69
CA ILE A 339 -9.27 -11.63 5.30
C ILE A 339 -10.41 -10.71 4.82
N LEU A 340 -11.31 -11.24 3.99
CA LEU A 340 -12.47 -10.45 3.55
C LEU A 340 -13.43 -10.13 4.69
N SER A 341 -13.51 -11.02 5.69
CA SER A 341 -14.33 -10.83 6.88
C SER A 341 -13.71 -9.77 7.81
N SER A 342 -12.39 -9.75 7.97
CA SER A 342 -11.69 -8.70 8.72
C SER A 342 -11.82 -7.35 8.01
N ILE A 343 -11.66 -7.31 6.69
CA ILE A 343 -11.95 -6.12 5.87
C ILE A 343 -13.39 -5.63 6.13
N ARG A 344 -14.38 -6.53 6.18
CA ARG A 344 -15.77 -6.20 6.50
C ARG A 344 -15.95 -5.64 7.91
N GLU A 345 -15.23 -6.17 8.90
CA GLU A 345 -15.21 -5.61 10.27
C GLU A 345 -14.61 -4.20 10.30
N TYR A 346 -13.61 -3.93 9.45
CA TYR A 346 -12.97 -2.63 9.33
C TYR A 346 -13.69 -1.66 8.40
N TRP A 347 -14.74 -2.08 7.68
CA TRP A 347 -15.39 -1.22 6.68
C TRP A 347 -16.85 -0.87 6.98
N LYS A 348 -17.13 0.44 7.02
CA LYS A 348 -18.47 1.00 6.84
C LYS A 348 -18.43 2.00 5.69
N SER A 349 -19.04 1.63 4.58
CA SER A 349 -19.28 2.58 3.49
C SER A 349 -20.45 3.51 3.85
N PRO A 350 -20.50 4.77 3.40
CA PRO A 350 -21.76 5.50 3.28
C PRO A 350 -22.77 4.70 2.44
N SER A 351 -24.07 4.92 2.64
CA SER A 351 -25.17 4.11 2.06
C SER A 351 -25.17 3.97 0.54
N ASP A 352 -24.35 4.72 -0.19
CA ASP A 352 -24.45 4.90 -1.63
C ASP A 352 -23.23 4.38 -2.40
N LEU A 353 -22.22 3.81 -1.73
CA LEU A 353 -21.13 3.11 -2.41
C LEU A 353 -20.99 1.71 -1.85
N THR A 354 -21.01 0.70 -2.70
CA THR A 354 -20.72 -0.68 -2.28
C THR A 354 -19.57 -1.20 -3.11
N PHE A 355 -18.57 -1.79 -2.47
CA PHE A 355 -17.51 -2.52 -3.18
C PHE A 355 -17.82 -4.01 -3.13
N GLY A 356 -17.92 -4.65 -4.29
CA GLY A 356 -18.18 -6.08 -4.42
C GLY A 356 -16.98 -6.80 -5.02
N ILE A 357 -16.51 -7.87 -4.37
CA ILE A 357 -15.64 -8.86 -5.01
C ILE A 357 -16.49 -10.07 -5.35
N SER A 358 -16.45 -10.51 -6.61
CA SER A 358 -17.14 -11.71 -7.10
C SER A 358 -16.16 -12.61 -7.84
N TYR A 359 -16.33 -13.92 -7.68
CA TYR A 359 -15.62 -14.93 -8.45
C TYR A 359 -16.60 -15.75 -9.29
N GLU A 360 -16.09 -16.25 -10.40
CA GLU A 360 -16.79 -17.13 -11.34
C GLU A 360 -16.08 -18.47 -11.27
N THR A 361 -16.82 -19.54 -10.97
CA THR A 361 -16.28 -20.90 -10.98
C THR A 361 -16.18 -21.41 -12.43
N ASN A 362 -15.49 -22.53 -12.64
CA ASN A 362 -15.38 -23.15 -13.96
C ASN A 362 -16.73 -23.53 -14.57
N ASP A 363 -17.76 -23.66 -13.72
CA ASP A 363 -19.10 -24.08 -14.10
C ASP A 363 -19.97 -22.88 -14.49
N GLY A 364 -19.42 -21.66 -14.46
CA GLY A 364 -20.14 -20.41 -14.71
C GLY A 364 -21.03 -19.99 -13.54
N GLU A 365 -21.00 -20.70 -12.43
CA GLU A 365 -21.71 -20.31 -11.21
C GLU A 365 -20.95 -19.21 -10.47
N PHE A 366 -21.70 -18.18 -10.06
CA PHE A 366 -21.19 -17.12 -9.20
C PHE A 366 -21.45 -17.52 -7.76
N ASP A 367 -20.38 -17.71 -7.02
CA ASP A 367 -20.48 -18.03 -5.61
C ASP A 367 -19.98 -16.81 -4.80
N ASN A 368 -20.75 -16.44 -3.78
CA ASN A 368 -20.53 -15.34 -2.83
C ASN A 368 -20.04 -13.96 -3.36
N LEU A 369 -20.98 -13.04 -3.64
CA LEU A 369 -20.69 -11.61 -3.67
C LEU A 369 -20.43 -11.09 -2.25
N ILE A 370 -19.19 -10.74 -1.94
CA ILE A 370 -18.91 -10.00 -0.70
C ILE A 370 -19.11 -8.53 -0.98
N PHE A 371 -20.31 -8.05 -0.63
CA PHE A 371 -20.63 -6.64 -0.63
C PHE A 371 -20.09 -5.99 0.65
N LEU A 372 -19.23 -4.99 0.47
CA LEU A 372 -18.83 -4.09 1.53
C LEU A 372 -19.85 -2.96 1.60
N ARG A 373 -21.06 -3.29 2.08
CA ARG A 373 -22.17 -2.36 2.31
C ARG A 373 -22.03 -1.68 3.66
N GLY A 374 -22.28 -0.38 3.70
CA GLY A 374 -22.60 0.32 4.95
C GLY A 374 -23.88 -0.23 5.58
N PRO A 375 -24.11 0.00 6.89
CA PRO A 375 -25.41 -0.29 7.49
C PRO A 375 -26.48 0.50 6.73
N THR A 376 -27.39 -0.21 6.06
CA THR A 376 -28.62 0.38 5.53
C THR A 376 -29.39 0.92 6.72
N LYS A 377 -29.69 2.23 6.74
CA LYS A 377 -30.75 2.73 7.62
C LYS A 377 -32.00 1.94 7.27
N SER A 378 -32.49 1.12 8.19
CA SER A 378 -33.85 0.59 8.10
C SER A 378 -34.77 1.80 7.95
N ARG A 379 -35.44 1.90 6.80
CA ARG A 379 -36.49 2.92 6.61
C ARG A 379 -37.62 2.68 7.58
#